data_AF-A0A231VZY2-F1
#
_entry.id   AF-A0A231VZY2-F1
#
_cell.length_a   1.000
_cell.length_b   1.000
_cell.length_c   1.000
_cell.angle_alpha   90.00
_cell.angle_beta   90.00
_cell.angle_gamma   90.00
#
_symmetry.space_group_name_H-M   'P 1'
#
loop_
_entity.id
_entity.type
_entity.pdbx_description
1 polymer ?
#
loop_
_entity_poly.entity_id
_entity_poly.type
_entity_poly.pdbx_seq_one_letter_code
_entity_poly.pdbx_strand_id
1 'polypeptide(L)'
;MELHFNLELVETYKSNSQKARILTEDWVYRQSYCPNCGNNPLNHFENNRPVADFYCNHCSEEFELKSKKGNFSSTINDGAYATMMERVQADNNPNFFFLTYTKNFEVNNFLVLPKQFVTPKSIIQRKPLAPTARRAGWIGCNIDLSQVPSKGRIFLVKNGQVRDPEKVTKEFKQSLFLRKNSLSVRGWTIEILNCIDKIEGSEFTLEDMYRFESDLKNIFVKNNHIKEKIRQQLQILRDKEIIEFKGRGKYRKL
;
A
#
# COMPACT_ATOMS: atom_id res chain seq x y z
N MET A 1 -2.13 1.28 -21.23
CA MET A 1 -1.15 0.35 -20.65
C MET A 1 -1.29 -0.97 -21.36
N GLU A 2 -0.24 -1.41 -22.03
CA GLU A 2 -0.12 -2.80 -22.48
C GLU A 2 0.31 -3.66 -21.30
N LEU A 3 -0.24 -4.87 -21.18
CA LEU A 3 -0.06 -5.70 -19.99
C LEU A 3 1.01 -6.78 -20.15
N HIS A 4 1.73 -6.88 -21.26
CA HIS A 4 2.76 -7.90 -21.45
C HIS A 4 4.18 -7.36 -21.14
N PHE A 5 5.06 -8.25 -20.66
CA PHE A 5 6.47 -7.94 -20.51
C PHE A 5 7.24 -8.01 -21.85
N ASN A 6 8.41 -7.40 -21.90
CA ASN A 6 9.36 -7.55 -23.01
C ASN A 6 10.32 -8.71 -22.72
N LEU A 7 10.05 -9.90 -23.27
CA LEU A 7 10.80 -11.11 -22.97
C LEU A 7 12.22 -11.15 -23.55
N GLU A 8 12.50 -10.34 -24.57
CA GLU A 8 13.85 -10.24 -25.17
C GLU A 8 14.91 -9.79 -24.14
N LEU A 9 14.50 -9.00 -23.15
CA LEU A 9 15.38 -8.46 -22.11
C LEU A 9 15.99 -9.53 -21.19
N VAL A 10 15.45 -10.76 -21.18
CA VAL A 10 15.84 -11.80 -20.21
C VAL A 10 16.35 -13.09 -20.83
N GLU A 11 16.64 -13.09 -22.13
CA GLU A 11 17.13 -14.27 -22.84
C GLU A 11 18.41 -14.85 -22.21
N THR A 12 19.34 -13.97 -21.82
CA THR A 12 20.65 -14.35 -21.27
C THR A 12 20.64 -14.67 -19.78
N TYR A 13 19.54 -14.37 -19.07
CA TYR A 13 19.46 -14.54 -17.63
C TYR A 13 19.02 -15.97 -17.27
N LYS A 14 19.63 -16.57 -16.24
CA LYS A 14 19.24 -17.90 -15.73
C LYS A 14 18.31 -17.84 -14.51
N SER A 15 18.51 -16.86 -13.63
CA SER A 15 17.76 -16.74 -12.38
C SER A 15 16.38 -16.15 -12.59
N ASN A 16 15.33 -16.88 -12.23
CA ASN A 16 13.95 -16.39 -12.28
C ASN A 16 13.74 -15.09 -11.47
N SER A 17 14.45 -14.91 -10.35
CA SER A 17 14.37 -13.69 -9.57
C SER A 17 14.97 -12.49 -10.31
N GLN A 18 16.08 -12.68 -11.04
CA GLN A 18 16.67 -11.64 -11.88
C GLN A 18 15.81 -11.36 -13.12
N LYS A 19 15.24 -12.40 -13.75
CA LYS A 19 14.28 -12.21 -14.84
C LYS A 19 13.09 -11.38 -14.39
N ALA A 20 12.49 -11.74 -13.25
CA ALA A 20 11.35 -11.02 -12.70
C ALA A 20 11.71 -9.55 -12.46
N ARG A 21 12.86 -9.28 -11.83
CA ARG A 21 13.34 -7.91 -11.59
C ARG A 21 13.37 -7.09 -12.87
N ILE A 22 14.11 -7.55 -13.88
CA ILE A 22 14.29 -6.85 -15.16
C ILE A 22 12.95 -6.63 -15.88
N LEU A 23 12.14 -7.68 -16.03
CA LEU A 23 10.86 -7.58 -16.75
C LEU A 23 9.88 -6.64 -16.06
N THR A 24 9.81 -6.69 -14.73
CA THR A 24 8.84 -5.88 -13.98
C THR A 24 9.28 -4.43 -13.87
N GLU A 25 10.58 -4.16 -13.71
CA GLU A 25 11.15 -2.82 -13.74
C GLU A 25 11.01 -2.16 -15.12
N ASP A 26 11.30 -2.89 -16.20
CA ASP A 26 11.07 -2.42 -17.58
C ASP A 26 9.59 -2.11 -17.83
N TRP A 27 8.69 -3.01 -17.41
CA TRP A 27 7.26 -2.80 -17.62
C TRP A 27 6.76 -1.56 -16.88
N VAL A 28 7.16 -1.36 -15.62
CA VAL A 28 6.79 -0.15 -14.86
C VAL A 28 7.33 1.10 -15.54
N TYR A 29 8.58 1.09 -16.00
CA TYR A 29 9.17 2.23 -16.72
C TYR A 29 8.38 2.61 -17.98
N ARG A 30 8.05 1.63 -18.82
CA ARG A 30 7.37 1.86 -20.11
C ARG A 30 5.88 2.14 -19.96
N GLN A 31 5.20 1.51 -19.00
CA GLN A 31 3.74 1.45 -18.97
C GLN A 31 3.12 2.22 -17.80
N SER A 32 3.83 2.43 -16.70
CA SER A 32 3.26 3.10 -15.52
C SER A 32 3.27 4.62 -15.64
N TYR A 33 2.50 5.28 -14.77
CA TYR A 33 2.55 6.72 -14.55
C TYR A 33 2.64 7.00 -13.05
N CYS A 34 3.02 8.21 -12.68
CA CYS A 34 3.02 8.63 -11.28
C CYS A 34 1.58 8.71 -10.74
N PRO A 35 1.16 7.88 -9.78
CA PRO A 35 -0.20 7.90 -9.24
C PRO A 35 -0.52 9.18 -8.46
N ASN A 36 0.47 10.01 -8.13
CA ASN A 36 0.25 11.29 -7.47
C ASN A 36 -0.09 12.43 -8.43
N CYS A 37 0.56 12.50 -9.59
CA CYS A 37 0.46 13.66 -10.49
C CYS A 37 0.16 13.31 -11.95
N GLY A 38 0.11 12.04 -12.32
CA GLY A 38 -0.15 11.58 -13.68
C GLY A 38 1.07 11.59 -14.61
N ASN A 39 2.23 12.09 -14.18
CA ASN A 39 3.43 12.17 -15.00
C ASN A 39 3.88 10.79 -15.53
N ASN A 40 4.26 10.72 -16.80
CA ASN A 40 4.77 9.53 -17.47
C ASN A 40 5.94 9.94 -18.38
N PRO A 41 7.04 9.17 -18.43
CA PRO A 41 7.30 7.98 -17.61
C PRO A 41 7.69 8.32 -16.16
N LEU A 42 7.72 7.29 -15.31
CA LEU A 42 8.51 7.35 -14.07
C LEU A 42 9.99 7.17 -14.41
N ASN A 43 10.88 7.74 -13.62
CA ASN A 43 12.32 7.67 -13.83
C ASN A 43 12.91 6.57 -12.95
N HIS A 44 13.88 5.82 -13.48
CA HIS A 44 14.65 4.84 -12.72
C HIS A 44 15.67 5.53 -11.82
N PHE A 45 15.81 5.03 -10.60
CA PHE A 45 17.02 5.30 -9.82
C PHE A 45 18.19 4.47 -10.35
N GLU A 46 19.41 4.85 -9.95
CA GLU A 46 20.59 4.05 -10.24
C GLU A 46 20.51 2.67 -9.57
N ASN A 47 21.06 1.65 -10.24
CA ASN A 47 21.10 0.29 -9.71
C ASN A 47 21.76 0.25 -8.31
N ASN A 48 21.18 -0.55 -7.41
CA ASN A 48 21.61 -0.71 -6.02
C ASN A 48 21.38 0.51 -5.11
N ARG A 49 20.63 1.52 -5.55
CA ARG A 49 20.12 2.53 -4.62
C ARG A 49 19.26 1.84 -3.56
N PRO A 50 19.57 1.99 -2.28
CA PRO A 50 18.69 1.47 -1.24
C PRO A 50 17.31 2.14 -1.35
N VAL A 51 16.25 1.36 -1.12
CA VAL A 51 14.93 1.88 -0.69
C VAL A 51 14.03 2.48 -1.78
N ALA A 52 14.47 2.69 -3.02
CA ALA A 52 13.55 3.10 -4.08
C ALA A 52 14.05 2.70 -5.47
N ASP A 53 13.12 2.25 -6.32
CA ASP A 53 13.40 1.83 -7.70
C ASP A 53 13.03 2.94 -8.69
N PHE A 54 11.98 3.71 -8.39
CA PHE A 54 11.47 4.78 -9.26
C PHE A 54 11.27 6.10 -8.53
N TYR A 55 11.35 7.20 -9.28
CA TYR A 55 10.89 8.51 -8.84
C TYR A 55 10.14 9.27 -9.93
N CYS A 56 9.27 10.17 -9.50
CA CYS A 56 8.63 11.13 -10.38
C CYS A 56 9.44 12.44 -10.41
N ASN A 57 9.92 12.85 -11.58
CA ASN A 57 10.63 14.13 -11.74
C ASN A 57 9.70 15.37 -11.67
N HIS A 58 8.38 15.18 -11.66
CA HIS A 58 7.41 16.28 -11.55
C HIS A 58 7.01 16.57 -10.09
N CYS A 59 6.77 15.55 -9.27
CA CYS A 59 6.27 15.72 -7.90
C CYS A 59 7.17 15.10 -6.82
N SER A 60 8.33 14.56 -7.21
CA SER A 60 9.35 13.99 -6.32
C SER A 60 8.89 12.81 -5.46
N GLU A 61 7.75 12.20 -5.77
CA GLU A 61 7.35 10.95 -5.12
C GLU A 61 8.29 9.82 -5.55
N GLU A 62 8.71 9.02 -4.58
CA GLU A 62 9.53 7.83 -4.75
C GLU A 62 8.69 6.56 -4.60
N PHE A 63 9.08 5.51 -5.32
CA PHE A 63 8.38 4.24 -5.36
C PHE A 63 9.35 3.05 -5.31
N GLU A 64 9.04 2.08 -4.46
CA GLU A 64 9.71 0.78 -4.38
C GLU A 64 8.79 -0.30 -4.97
N LEU A 65 9.26 -1.03 -5.97
CA LEU A 65 8.54 -2.07 -6.67
C LEU A 65 8.78 -3.43 -6.00
N LYS A 66 7.68 -4.12 -5.69
CA LYS A 66 7.71 -5.55 -5.36
C LYS A 66 6.83 -6.29 -6.34
N SER A 67 7.39 -7.32 -6.95
CA SER A 67 6.67 -8.16 -7.90
C SER A 67 6.60 -9.63 -7.49
N LYS A 68 5.50 -10.28 -7.90
CA LYS A 68 5.26 -11.70 -7.60
C LYS A 68 4.58 -12.40 -8.77
N LYS A 69 5.05 -13.60 -9.11
CA LYS A 69 4.35 -14.47 -10.07
C LYS A 69 3.12 -15.11 -9.41
N GLY A 70 1.99 -15.13 -10.13
CA GLY A 70 0.76 -15.81 -9.75
C GLY A 70 -0.29 -14.89 -9.13
N ASN A 71 -1.08 -15.44 -8.23
CA ASN A 71 -2.24 -14.75 -7.67
C ASN A 71 -1.85 -13.64 -6.69
N PHE A 72 -2.71 -12.63 -6.63
CA PHE A 72 -2.68 -11.61 -5.61
C PHE A 72 -2.72 -12.26 -4.22
N SER A 73 -1.85 -11.78 -3.34
CA SER A 73 -1.80 -12.19 -1.94
C SER A 73 -1.82 -10.94 -1.10
N SER A 74 -2.49 -11.01 0.05
CA SER A 74 -2.43 -9.95 1.06
C SER A 74 -1.03 -9.79 1.65
N THR A 75 -0.13 -10.76 1.48
CA THR A 75 1.23 -10.72 2.02
C THR A 75 2.24 -10.50 0.91
N ILE A 76 3.06 -9.46 1.03
CA ILE A 76 4.16 -9.17 0.12
C ILE A 76 5.49 -9.33 0.82
N ASN A 77 6.41 -10.04 0.18
CA ASN A 77 7.77 -10.20 0.67
C ASN A 77 8.54 -8.88 0.56
N ASP A 78 9.23 -8.50 1.64
CA ASP A 78 10.12 -7.36 1.68
C ASP A 78 11.54 -7.76 2.11
N GLY A 79 12.41 -6.77 2.32
CA GLY A 79 13.80 -6.90 2.73
C GLY A 79 13.95 -7.21 4.22
N ALA A 80 14.96 -6.58 4.83
CA ALA A 80 15.30 -6.82 6.23
C ALA A 80 14.27 -6.20 7.18
N TYR A 81 13.84 -6.96 8.19
CA TYR A 81 12.81 -6.51 9.14
C TYR A 81 13.24 -5.26 9.92
N ALA A 82 14.44 -5.24 10.49
CA ALA A 82 14.93 -4.12 11.30
C ALA A 82 14.95 -2.81 10.50
N THR A 83 15.56 -2.82 9.31
CA THR A 83 15.61 -1.66 8.42
C THR A 83 14.22 -1.19 7.99
N MET A 84 13.28 -2.11 7.71
CA MET A 84 11.90 -1.73 7.40
C MET A 84 11.21 -1.06 8.59
N MET A 85 11.39 -1.59 9.81
CA MET A 85 10.80 -1.01 11.02
C MET A 85 11.35 0.38 11.34
N GLU A 86 12.67 0.56 11.22
CA GLU A 86 13.32 1.87 11.36
C GLU A 86 12.74 2.88 10.37
N ARG A 87 12.56 2.49 9.10
CA ARG A 87 11.99 3.37 8.08
C ARG A 87 10.54 3.77 8.34
N VAL A 88 9.72 2.79 8.74
CA VAL A 88 8.33 3.02 9.13
C VAL A 88 8.23 3.98 10.32
N GLN A 89 9.12 3.86 11.30
CA GLN A 89 9.13 4.72 12.48
C GLN A 89 9.67 6.13 12.18
N ALA A 90 10.61 6.25 11.25
CA ALA A 90 11.17 7.52 10.79
C ALA A 90 10.29 8.26 9.77
N ASP A 91 9.15 7.68 9.35
CA ASP A 91 8.25 8.21 8.30
C ASP A 91 8.97 8.53 6.97
N ASN A 92 10.01 7.76 6.65
CA ASN A 92 10.88 7.96 5.48
C ASN A 92 10.71 6.86 4.41
N ASN A 93 9.61 6.11 4.46
CA ASN A 93 9.32 5.07 3.46
C ASN A 93 9.02 5.66 2.07
N PRO A 94 9.40 4.96 0.99
CA PRO A 94 8.86 5.18 -0.34
C PRO A 94 7.38 4.77 -0.36
N ASN A 95 6.66 5.15 -1.41
CA ASN A 95 5.42 4.44 -1.72
C ASN A 95 5.77 3.05 -2.27
N PHE A 96 4.90 2.06 -2.11
CA PHE A 96 5.17 0.73 -2.64
C PHE A 96 4.30 0.45 -3.87
N PHE A 97 4.92 0.01 -4.96
CA PHE A 97 4.21 -0.64 -6.03
C PHE A 97 4.19 -2.15 -5.81
N PHE A 98 3.01 -2.75 -5.99
CA PHE A 98 2.84 -4.20 -5.98
C PHE A 98 2.33 -4.68 -7.32
N LEU A 99 3.13 -5.53 -7.97
CA LEU A 99 2.84 -6.08 -9.28
C LEU A 99 2.69 -7.60 -9.19
N THR A 100 1.57 -8.13 -9.67
CA THR A 100 1.41 -9.57 -9.90
C THR A 100 1.28 -9.89 -11.37
N TYR A 101 1.96 -10.95 -11.82
CA TYR A 101 1.96 -11.35 -13.22
C TYR A 101 1.65 -12.84 -13.41
N THR A 102 1.05 -13.19 -14.55
CA THR A 102 0.61 -14.55 -14.89
C THR A 102 1.79 -15.43 -15.33
N LYS A 103 1.52 -16.71 -15.59
CA LYS A 103 2.51 -17.63 -16.17
C LYS A 103 2.96 -17.20 -17.57
N ASN A 104 2.15 -16.41 -18.26
CA ASN A 104 2.39 -15.93 -19.62
C ASN A 104 3.16 -14.59 -19.62
N PHE A 105 3.68 -14.16 -18.47
CA PHE A 105 4.39 -12.88 -18.32
C PHE A 105 3.53 -11.65 -18.65
N GLU A 106 2.25 -11.73 -18.28
CA GLU A 106 1.29 -10.63 -18.36
C GLU A 106 0.97 -10.09 -16.97
N VAL A 107 0.90 -8.78 -16.83
CA VAL A 107 0.49 -8.09 -15.61
C VAL A 107 -0.99 -8.33 -15.35
N ASN A 108 -1.27 -8.95 -14.21
CA ASN A 108 -2.61 -9.21 -13.73
C ASN A 108 -3.09 -8.14 -12.73
N ASN A 109 -2.23 -7.71 -11.82
CA ASN A 109 -2.53 -6.62 -10.90
C ASN A 109 -1.33 -5.71 -10.78
N PHE A 110 -1.59 -4.41 -10.67
CA PHE A 110 -0.61 -3.39 -10.37
C PHE A 110 -1.28 -2.36 -9.47
N LEU A 111 -0.79 -2.19 -8.25
CA LEU A 111 -1.36 -1.24 -7.29
C LEU A 111 -0.25 -0.45 -6.60
N VAL A 112 -0.60 0.75 -6.15
CA VAL A 112 0.24 1.55 -5.26
C VAL A 112 -0.32 1.52 -3.84
N LEU A 113 0.59 1.32 -2.89
CA LEU A 113 0.38 1.52 -1.47
C LEU A 113 1.07 2.83 -1.07
N PRO A 114 0.31 3.92 -0.81
CA PRO A 114 0.89 5.17 -0.36
C PRO A 114 1.64 5.00 0.97
N LYS A 115 2.83 5.60 1.08
CA LYS A 115 3.77 5.42 2.20
C LYS A 115 3.15 5.59 3.59
N GLN A 116 2.20 6.52 3.73
CA GLN A 116 1.50 6.78 4.98
C GLN A 116 0.67 5.60 5.51
N PHE A 117 0.31 4.63 4.68
CA PHE A 117 -0.44 3.44 5.11
C PHE A 117 0.47 2.29 5.56
N VAL A 118 1.78 2.41 5.37
CA VAL A 118 2.75 1.44 5.89
C VAL A 118 2.98 1.75 7.36
N THR A 119 2.40 0.91 8.23
CA THR A 119 2.46 1.08 9.69
C THR A 119 3.22 -0.07 10.33
N PRO A 120 3.71 0.07 11.58
CA PRO A 120 4.36 -1.03 12.28
C PRO A 120 3.54 -2.32 12.29
N LYS A 121 2.21 -2.21 12.43
CA LYS A 121 1.26 -3.33 12.42
C LYS A 121 1.23 -4.07 11.08
N SER A 122 1.49 -3.38 9.98
CA SER A 122 1.54 -3.98 8.64
C SER A 122 2.84 -4.75 8.37
N ILE A 123 3.88 -4.61 9.20
CA ILE A 123 5.17 -5.28 8.98
C ILE A 123 5.24 -6.55 9.82
N ILE A 124 5.31 -7.69 9.14
CA ILE A 124 5.34 -9.01 9.77
C ILE A 124 6.76 -9.57 9.71
N GLN A 125 7.37 -9.78 10.88
CA GLN A 125 8.70 -10.39 10.99
C GLN A 125 8.68 -11.85 10.51
N ARG A 126 9.65 -12.22 9.66
CA ARG A 126 9.83 -13.61 9.22
C ARG A 126 10.76 -14.36 10.17
N LYS A 127 10.68 -15.69 10.15
CA LYS A 127 11.68 -16.53 10.80
C LYS A 127 13.07 -16.27 10.19
N PRO A 128 14.15 -16.31 11.00
CA PRO A 128 15.51 -16.24 10.49
C PRO A 128 15.77 -17.33 9.43
N LEU A 129 16.61 -17.03 8.44
CA LEU A 129 17.04 -18.05 7.49
C LEU A 129 17.85 -19.14 8.20
N ALA A 130 17.69 -20.37 7.73
CA ALA A 130 18.36 -21.55 8.29
C ALA A 130 19.89 -21.39 8.28
N PRO A 131 20.61 -22.07 9.20
CA PRO A 131 22.07 -22.05 9.25
C PRO A 131 22.76 -22.49 7.94
N THR A 132 22.07 -23.29 7.14
CA THR A 132 22.55 -23.78 5.83
C THR A 132 22.37 -22.78 4.69
N ALA A 133 21.61 -21.69 4.90
CA ALA A 133 21.37 -20.69 3.88
C ALA A 133 22.60 -19.79 3.69
N ARG A 134 22.81 -19.29 2.46
CA ARG A 134 23.89 -18.32 2.16
C ARG A 134 23.91 -17.09 3.08
N ARG A 135 22.73 -16.65 3.54
CA ARG A 135 22.56 -15.55 4.52
C ARG A 135 21.97 -16.10 5.81
N ALA A 136 22.63 -17.10 6.40
CA ALA A 136 22.21 -17.73 7.66
C ALA A 136 21.88 -16.67 8.72
N GLY A 137 20.78 -16.86 9.44
CA GLY A 137 20.31 -15.95 10.47
C GLY A 137 19.68 -14.65 9.98
N TRP A 138 19.68 -14.36 8.66
CA TRP A 138 19.04 -13.15 8.13
C TRP A 138 17.53 -13.17 8.40
N ILE A 139 17.03 -12.06 8.95
CA ILE A 139 15.61 -11.88 9.28
C ILE A 139 14.99 -10.92 8.28
N GLY A 140 14.15 -11.48 7.41
CA GLY A 140 13.31 -10.70 6.50
C GLY A 140 12.00 -10.26 7.13
N CYS A 141 11.22 -9.47 6.40
CA CYS A 141 9.83 -9.18 6.73
C CYS A 141 8.90 -9.39 5.54
N ASN A 142 7.61 -9.32 5.84
CA ASN A 142 6.55 -9.15 4.87
C ASN A 142 5.74 -7.90 5.20
N ILE A 143 5.08 -7.33 4.19
CA ILE A 143 4.04 -6.33 4.34
C ILE A 143 2.68 -7.03 4.23
N ASP A 144 1.82 -6.88 5.24
CA ASP A 144 0.47 -7.43 5.29
C ASP A 144 -0.57 -6.35 4.89
N LEU A 145 -1.03 -6.44 3.64
CA LEU A 145 -2.09 -5.60 3.08
C LEU A 145 -3.46 -5.84 3.69
N SER A 146 -3.67 -6.93 4.46
CA SER A 146 -4.92 -7.10 5.19
C SER A 146 -5.06 -6.11 6.35
N GLN A 147 -3.93 -5.56 6.84
CA GLN A 147 -3.91 -4.47 7.82
C GLN A 147 -4.09 -3.08 7.18
N VAL A 148 -4.10 -3.02 5.85
CA VAL A 148 -4.20 -1.77 5.09
C VAL A 148 -5.63 -1.56 4.60
N PRO A 149 -6.25 -0.40 4.86
CA PRO A 149 -7.61 -0.13 4.39
C PRO A 149 -7.67 -0.12 2.86
N SER A 150 -8.86 -0.32 2.30
CA SER A 150 -9.17 -0.25 0.86
C SER A 150 -8.64 1.05 0.23
N LYS A 151 -8.79 2.19 0.92
CA LYS A 151 -8.27 3.51 0.51
C LYS A 151 -6.75 3.59 0.44
N GLY A 152 -6.03 2.66 1.07
CA GLY A 152 -4.57 2.52 0.97
C GLY A 152 -4.11 1.54 -0.11
N ARG A 153 -5.02 0.80 -0.76
CA ARG A 153 -4.71 -0.21 -1.79
C ARG A 153 -5.23 0.27 -3.14
N ILE A 154 -4.50 1.19 -3.76
CA ILE A 154 -4.96 1.92 -4.94
C ILE A 154 -4.51 1.17 -6.20
N PHE A 155 -5.43 0.48 -6.86
CA PHE A 155 -5.13 -0.27 -8.07
C PHE A 155 -4.97 0.64 -9.29
N LEU A 156 -3.96 0.39 -10.10
CA LEU A 156 -3.77 0.93 -11.46
C LEU A 156 -4.21 -0.11 -12.51
N VAL A 157 -3.91 -1.38 -12.25
CA VAL A 157 -4.43 -2.53 -12.99
C VAL A 157 -5.03 -3.50 -11.98
N LYS A 158 -6.26 -3.95 -12.20
CA LYS A 158 -6.96 -4.91 -11.33
C LYS A 158 -7.53 -6.05 -12.16
N ASN A 159 -7.12 -7.28 -11.89
CA ASN A 159 -7.56 -8.48 -12.60
C ASN A 159 -7.49 -8.34 -14.14
N GLY A 160 -6.36 -7.86 -14.65
CA GLY A 160 -6.13 -7.64 -16.08
C GLY A 160 -6.83 -6.42 -16.67
N GLN A 161 -7.52 -5.61 -15.87
CA GLN A 161 -8.22 -4.41 -16.34
C GLN A 161 -7.48 -3.15 -15.90
N VAL A 162 -7.13 -2.30 -16.86
CA VAL A 162 -6.53 -0.98 -16.60
C VAL A 162 -7.59 -0.05 -16.03
N ARG A 163 -7.27 0.61 -14.92
CA ARG A 163 -8.14 1.61 -14.31
C ARG A 163 -7.85 3.01 -14.88
N ASP A 164 -8.89 3.83 -14.87
CA ASP A 164 -8.83 5.23 -15.25
C ASP A 164 -7.79 6.02 -14.41
N PRO A 165 -6.74 6.59 -15.06
CA PRO A 165 -5.70 7.34 -14.37
C PRO A 165 -6.19 8.52 -13.54
N GLU A 166 -7.27 9.18 -13.93
CA GLU A 166 -7.82 10.30 -13.17
C GLU A 166 -8.40 9.83 -11.83
N LYS A 167 -9.09 8.67 -11.83
CA LYS A 167 -9.61 8.05 -10.60
C LYS A 167 -8.49 7.61 -9.68
N VAL A 168 -7.45 6.97 -10.22
CA VAL A 168 -6.27 6.57 -9.44
C VAL A 168 -5.62 7.78 -8.80
N THR A 169 -5.43 8.86 -9.56
CA THR A 169 -4.80 10.09 -9.08
C THR A 169 -5.64 10.75 -7.99
N LYS A 170 -6.97 10.77 -8.15
CA LYS A 170 -7.89 11.27 -7.13
C LYS A 170 -7.81 10.44 -5.84
N GLU A 171 -7.86 9.12 -5.94
CA GLU A 171 -7.73 8.20 -4.80
C GLU A 171 -6.40 8.40 -4.06
N PHE A 172 -5.29 8.56 -4.80
CA PHE A 172 -3.97 8.79 -4.20
C PHE A 172 -3.94 10.13 -3.46
N LYS A 173 -4.40 11.21 -4.10
CA LYS A 173 -4.44 12.54 -3.49
C LYS A 173 -5.33 12.60 -2.25
N GLN A 174 -6.46 11.90 -2.25
CA GLN A 174 -7.35 11.80 -1.09
C GLN A 174 -6.66 11.20 0.14
N SER A 175 -5.58 10.43 -0.02
CA SER A 175 -4.83 9.87 1.11
C SER A 175 -3.74 10.79 1.67
N LEU A 176 -3.37 11.87 0.98
CA LEU A 176 -2.21 12.70 1.32
C LEU A 176 -2.36 13.45 2.65
N PHE A 177 -3.58 13.73 3.09
CA PHE A 177 -3.81 14.42 4.37
C PHE A 177 -3.26 13.63 5.57
N LEU A 178 -3.18 12.30 5.47
CA LEU A 178 -2.62 11.43 6.51
C LEU A 178 -1.14 11.71 6.77
N ARG A 179 -0.40 12.22 5.79
CA ARG A 179 1.03 12.55 5.92
C ARG A 179 1.29 13.72 6.87
N LYS A 180 0.33 14.65 6.99
CA LYS A 180 0.44 15.81 7.88
C LYS A 180 0.22 15.47 9.35
N ASN A 181 -0.25 14.26 9.64
CA ASN A 181 -0.59 13.80 10.98
C ASN A 181 0.58 13.03 11.60
N SER A 182 0.74 13.16 12.92
CA SER A 182 1.65 12.31 13.68
C SER A 182 1.28 10.83 13.52
N LEU A 183 2.25 9.92 13.70
CA LEU A 183 2.03 8.47 13.60
C LEU A 183 0.83 7.98 14.44
N SER A 184 0.63 8.56 15.63
CA SER A 184 -0.49 8.20 16.51
C SER A 184 -1.85 8.62 15.94
N VAL A 185 -1.97 9.87 15.46
CA VAL A 185 -3.21 10.36 14.86
C VAL A 185 -3.50 9.61 13.56
N ARG A 186 -2.47 9.38 12.75
CA ARG A 186 -2.53 8.58 11.53
C ARG A 186 -3.02 7.16 11.82
N GLY A 187 -2.48 6.53 12.86
CA GLY A 187 -2.90 5.19 13.31
C GLY A 187 -4.40 5.13 13.61
N TRP A 188 -4.96 6.11 14.33
CA TRP A 188 -6.40 6.19 14.57
C TRP A 188 -7.22 6.26 13.28
N THR A 189 -6.83 7.12 12.35
CA THR A 189 -7.56 7.27 11.09
C THR A 189 -7.51 5.98 10.26
N ILE A 190 -6.35 5.32 10.21
CA ILE A 190 -6.18 4.03 9.50
C ILE A 190 -7.05 2.94 10.11
N GLU A 191 -7.07 2.80 11.43
CA GLU A 191 -7.89 1.76 12.08
C GLU A 191 -9.39 2.02 11.94
N ILE A 192 -9.82 3.30 11.93
CA ILE A 192 -11.22 3.64 11.65
C ILE A 192 -11.58 3.34 10.19
N LEU A 193 -10.69 3.60 9.23
CA LEU A 193 -10.90 3.18 7.84
C LEU A 193 -11.02 1.66 7.73
N ASN A 194 -10.20 0.89 8.46
CA ASN A 194 -10.32 -0.57 8.53
C ASN A 194 -11.67 -1.01 9.10
N CYS A 195 -12.19 -0.35 10.14
CA CYS A 195 -13.54 -0.61 10.66
C CYS A 195 -14.62 -0.34 9.61
N ILE A 196 -14.55 0.79 8.90
CA ILE A 196 -15.52 1.15 7.84
C ILE A 196 -15.50 0.13 6.70
N ASP A 197 -14.32 -0.36 6.32
CA ASP A 197 -14.18 -1.39 5.27
C ASP A 197 -14.82 -2.73 5.65
N LYS A 198 -14.86 -3.07 6.95
CA LYS A 198 -15.50 -4.30 7.44
C LYS A 198 -17.02 -4.23 7.41
N ILE A 199 -17.61 -3.03 7.38
CA ILE A 199 -19.07 -2.87 7.26
C ILE A 199 -19.44 -3.08 5.80
N GLU A 200 -20.35 -4.01 5.50
CA GLU A 200 -20.78 -4.26 4.13
C GLU A 200 -21.67 -3.12 3.59
N GLY A 201 -21.65 -2.93 2.27
CA GLY A 201 -22.44 -1.88 1.61
C GLY A 201 -21.84 -0.48 1.69
N SER A 202 -22.59 0.50 1.16
CA SER A 202 -22.18 1.91 1.08
C SER A 202 -22.67 2.75 2.27
N GLU A 203 -23.69 2.30 2.99
CA GLU A 203 -24.26 3.04 4.13
C GLU A 203 -23.93 2.34 5.45
N PHE A 204 -23.74 3.13 6.51
CA PHE A 204 -23.47 2.62 7.84
C PHE A 204 -23.89 3.60 8.93
N THR A 205 -24.00 3.13 10.16
CA THR A 205 -24.43 3.93 11.31
C THR A 205 -23.32 4.10 12.35
N LEU A 206 -23.55 5.01 13.29
CA LEU A 206 -22.67 5.19 14.45
C LEU A 206 -22.68 3.98 15.36
N GLU A 207 -23.81 3.27 15.42
CA GLU A 207 -23.94 2.03 16.17
C GLU A 207 -23.08 0.91 15.55
N ASP A 208 -23.08 0.78 14.22
CA ASP A 208 -22.19 -0.16 13.53
C ASP A 208 -20.71 0.11 13.87
N MET A 209 -20.33 1.38 13.93
CA MET A 209 -18.97 1.78 14.33
C MET A 209 -18.66 1.45 15.78
N TYR A 210 -19.63 1.59 16.69
CA TYR A 210 -19.45 1.25 18.11
C TYR A 210 -19.27 -0.24 18.36
N ARG A 211 -19.70 -1.13 17.44
CA ARG A 211 -19.40 -2.57 17.53
C ARG A 211 -17.90 -2.88 17.50
N PHE A 212 -17.07 -1.97 16.97
CA PHE A 212 -15.61 -2.10 16.96
C PHE A 212 -14.91 -1.52 18.20
N GLU A 213 -15.65 -1.05 19.21
CA GLU A 213 -15.07 -0.41 20.40
C GLU A 213 -14.04 -1.29 21.11
N SER A 214 -14.35 -2.58 21.32
CA SER A 214 -13.44 -3.53 21.98
C SER A 214 -12.16 -3.75 21.18
N ASP A 215 -12.27 -3.91 19.86
CA ASP A 215 -11.12 -4.07 18.96
C ASP A 215 -10.22 -2.83 19.00
N LEU A 216 -10.83 -1.64 18.91
CA LEU A 216 -10.11 -0.37 18.96
C LEU A 216 -9.46 -0.13 20.33
N LYS A 217 -10.10 -0.56 21.42
CA LYS A 217 -9.53 -0.47 22.78
C LYS A 217 -8.29 -1.35 22.94
N ASN A 218 -8.26 -2.53 22.32
CA ASN A 218 -7.09 -3.41 22.33
C ASN A 218 -5.90 -2.79 21.58
N ILE A 219 -6.16 -2.03 20.52
CA ILE A 219 -5.11 -1.34 19.75
C ILE A 219 -4.65 -0.08 20.49
N PHE A 220 -5.58 0.71 21.00
CA PHE A 220 -5.32 1.99 21.66
C PHE A 220 -5.58 1.91 23.17
N VAL A 221 -4.83 1.04 23.84
CA VAL A 221 -5.01 0.67 25.26
C VAL A 221 -5.14 1.86 26.20
N LYS A 222 -4.39 2.94 25.95
CA LYS A 222 -4.38 4.16 26.78
C LYS A 222 -5.60 5.07 26.60
N ASN A 223 -6.44 4.87 25.58
CA ASN A 223 -7.59 5.74 25.33
C ASN A 223 -8.84 5.24 26.08
N ASN A 224 -9.40 6.07 26.96
CA ASN A 224 -10.59 5.74 27.75
C ASN A 224 -11.90 6.31 27.16
N HIS A 225 -11.82 6.98 26.01
CA HIS A 225 -12.92 7.67 25.33
C HIS A 225 -13.02 7.22 23.87
N ILE A 226 -13.21 5.91 23.65
CA ILE A 226 -13.18 5.29 22.32
C ILE A 226 -14.34 5.80 21.46
N LYS A 227 -15.55 5.89 22.00
CA LYS A 227 -16.73 6.38 21.26
C LYS A 227 -16.56 7.83 20.81
N GLU A 228 -16.04 8.69 21.68
CA GLU A 228 -15.68 10.08 21.36
C GLU A 228 -14.66 10.12 20.23
N LYS A 229 -13.65 9.25 20.30
CA LYS A 229 -12.60 9.17 19.29
C LYS A 229 -13.14 8.69 17.95
N ILE A 230 -14.05 7.71 17.91
CA ILE A 230 -14.76 7.29 16.71
C ILE A 230 -15.48 8.48 16.07
N ARG A 231 -16.29 9.22 16.84
CA ARG A 231 -17.01 10.41 16.34
C ARG A 231 -16.04 11.46 15.77
N GLN A 232 -14.94 11.73 16.46
CA GLN A 232 -13.90 12.65 15.99
C GLN A 232 -13.29 12.18 14.65
N GLN A 233 -12.94 10.89 14.53
CA GLN A 233 -12.35 10.37 13.29
C GLN A 233 -13.33 10.39 12.12
N LEU A 234 -14.62 10.12 12.36
CA LEU A 234 -15.65 10.24 11.31
C LEU A 234 -15.78 11.68 10.79
N GLN A 235 -15.66 12.69 11.66
CA GLN A 235 -15.63 14.10 11.23
C GLN A 235 -14.43 14.39 10.33
N ILE A 236 -13.24 13.90 10.71
CA ILE A 236 -12.04 14.04 9.89
C ILE A 236 -12.24 13.40 8.50
N LEU A 237 -12.80 12.18 8.44
CA LEU A 237 -13.05 11.48 7.18
C LEU A 237 -14.08 12.20 6.31
N ARG A 238 -15.10 12.83 6.92
CA ARG A 238 -16.06 13.69 6.22
C ARG A 238 -15.37 14.90 5.59
N ASP A 239 -14.54 15.59 6.36
CA ASP A 239 -13.83 16.80 5.90
C ASP A 239 -12.80 16.52 4.81
N LYS A 240 -12.52 15.23 4.54
CA LYS A 240 -11.64 14.74 3.47
C LYS A 240 -12.42 14.07 2.32
N GLU A 241 -13.74 14.21 2.31
CA GLU A 241 -14.61 13.65 1.28
C GLU A 241 -14.46 12.13 1.12
N ILE A 242 -14.18 11.43 2.23
CA ILE A 242 -14.09 9.96 2.27
C ILE A 242 -15.44 9.36 2.66
N ILE A 243 -16.20 10.07 3.50
CA ILE A 243 -17.56 9.71 3.87
C ILE A 243 -18.47 10.95 3.86
N GLU A 244 -19.77 10.73 3.74
CA GLU A 244 -20.81 11.74 3.87
C GLU A 244 -21.58 11.55 5.19
N PHE A 245 -21.97 12.64 5.85
CA PHE A 245 -22.88 12.61 6.99
C PHE A 245 -24.32 12.80 6.50
N LYS A 246 -25.17 11.79 6.69
CA LYS A 246 -26.61 11.84 6.37
C LYS A 246 -27.46 12.41 7.50
N GLY A 247 -26.83 12.76 8.63
CA GLY A 247 -27.48 13.26 9.85
C GLY A 247 -27.87 12.15 10.83
N ARG A 248 -28.02 12.50 12.11
CA ARG A 248 -28.48 11.61 13.19
C ARG A 248 -27.68 10.29 13.30
N GLY A 249 -26.36 10.35 13.15
CA GLY A 249 -25.48 9.18 13.28
C GLY A 249 -25.53 8.21 12.09
N LYS A 250 -25.96 8.67 10.91
CA LYS A 250 -25.95 7.90 9.66
C LYS A 250 -24.90 8.44 8.70
N TYR A 251 -24.22 7.53 7.99
CA TYR A 251 -23.09 7.84 7.13
C TYR A 251 -23.15 7.06 5.81
N ARG A 252 -22.47 7.59 4.78
CA ARG A 252 -22.29 6.93 3.48
C ARG A 252 -20.83 7.01 3.02
N LYS A 253 -20.30 5.92 2.48
CA LYS A 253 -18.95 5.86 1.88
C LYS A 253 -18.93 6.60 0.53
N LEU A 254 -17.87 7.36 0.26
CA LEU A 254 -17.65 8.12 -0.98
C LEU A 254 -16.54 7.49 -1.85
#